data_AF-A0A534N1D3-F1
#
_entry.id   AF-A0A534N1D3-F1
#
_cell.length_a   1.000
_cell.length_b   1.000
_cell.length_c   1.000
_cell.angle_alpha   90.00
_cell.angle_beta   90.00
_cell.angle_gamma   90.00
#
_symmetry.space_group_name_H-M   'P 1'
#
loop_
_entity.id
_entity.type
_entity.pdbx_description
1 polymer ?
#
loop_
_entity_poly.entity_id
_entity_poly.type
_entity_poly.pdbx_seq_one_letter_code
_entity_poly.pdbx_strand_id
1 'polypeptide(L)' 'MKILCDHMLGSLARWLRFMGYDTAYPEPGPDRSLIERARAEDRILLTRDKELASRVPGSVQIRS' A
#
# COMPACT_ATOMS: atom_id res chain seq x y z
N MET A 1 -3.02 1.86 -13.15
CA MET A 1 -3.32 1.92 -11.70
C MET A 1 -2.05 1.56 -10.94
N LYS A 2 -1.60 2.41 -10.02
CA LYS A 2 -0.41 2.16 -9.21
C LYS A 2 -0.80 1.82 -7.79
N ILE A 3 -0.15 0.81 -7.23
CA ILE A 3 -0.45 0.26 -5.91
C ILE A 3 0.77 0.43 -5.02
N LEU A 4 0.52 0.74 -3.75
CA LEU A 4 1.51 0.69 -2.68
C LEU A 4 1.00 -0.29 -1.63
N CYS A 5 1.68 -1.42 -1.46
CA CYS A 5 1.39 -2.36 -0.38
C CYS A 5 2.28 -2.05 0.80
N ASP A 6 1.72 -1.94 2.00
CA ASP A 6 2.51 -1.92 3.23
C ASP A 6 3.28 -3.24 3.46
N HIS A 7 4.14 -3.26 4.47
CA HIS A 7 4.96 -4.42 4.79
C HIS A 7 4.13 -5.68 5.15
N MET A 8 2.87 -5.53 5.58
CA MET A 8 1.98 -6.65 5.96
C MET A 8 1.45 -7.40 4.74
N LEU A 9 1.57 -6.85 3.54
CA LEU A 9 0.93 -7.37 2.32
C LEU A 9 1.92 -8.01 1.34
N GLY A 10 3.05 -8.55 1.82
CA GLY A 10 4.10 -9.12 0.97
C GLY A 10 3.61 -10.17 -0.05
N SER A 11 2.71 -11.08 0.36
CA SER A 11 2.14 -12.06 -0.57
C SER A 11 1.20 -11.45 -1.60
N LEU A 12 0.39 -10.46 -1.19
CA LEU A 12 -0.49 -9.74 -2.12
C LEU A 12 0.34 -8.92 -3.13
N ALA A 13 1.37 -8.20 -2.66
CA ALA A 13 2.26 -7.44 -3.52
C ALA A 13 2.94 -8.31 -4.58
N ARG A 14 3.33 -9.55 -4.21
CA ARG A 14 3.88 -10.53 -5.15
C ARG A 14 2.87 -10.90 -6.24
N TRP A 15 1.63 -11.23 -5.85
CA TRP A 15 0.58 -11.60 -6.80
C TRP A 15 0.18 -10.44 -7.71
N LEU A 16 0.05 -9.22 -7.18
CA LEU A 16 -0.25 -8.03 -7.98
C LEU A 16 0.83 -7.76 -9.03
N ARG A 17 2.12 -7.90 -8.67
CA ARG A 17 3.21 -7.80 -9.64
C ARG A 17 3.16 -8.90 -10.69
N PHE A 18 2.89 -10.15 -10.29
CA PHE A 18 2.74 -11.26 -11.22
C PHE A 18 1.60 -11.04 -12.23
N MET A 19 0.51 -10.41 -11.80
CA MET A 19 -0.62 -10.03 -12.66
C MET A 19 -0.36 -8.76 -13.51
N GLY A 20 0.83 -8.14 -13.41
CA GLY A 20 1.21 -6.99 -14.22
C GLY A 20 0.84 -5.61 -13.66
N TYR A 21 0.41 -5.51 -12.39
CA TYR A 21 0.14 -4.22 -11.77
C TYR A 21 1.44 -3.54 -11.30
N ASP A 22 1.56 -2.22 -11.52
CA ASP A 22 2.62 -1.39 -10.92
C ASP A 22 2.43 -1.34 -9.40
N THR A 23 3.13 -2.23 -8.69
CA THR A 23 3.00 -2.40 -7.25
C THR A 23 4.33 -2.17 -6.54
N ALA A 24 4.37 -1.11 -5.74
CA ALA A 24 5.45 -0.83 -4.82
C ALA A 24 5.23 -1.57 -3.48
N TYR A 25 6.32 -2.08 -2.92
CA TYR A 25 6.37 -2.76 -1.62
C TYR A 25 7.64 -2.30 -0.92
N PRO A 26 7.63 -1.15 -0.22
CA PRO A 26 8.79 -0.64 0.48
C PRO A 26 9.13 -1.50 1.71
N GLU A 27 10.36 -1.37 2.19
CA GLU A 27 10.75 -1.89 3.50
C GLU A 27 9.87 -1.27 4.60
N PRO A 28 9.69 -1.97 5.75
CA PRO A 28 8.99 -1.42 6.89
C PRO A 28 9.58 -0.08 7.32
N GLY A 29 8.71 0.88 7.61
CA GLY A 29 9.10 2.22 8.02
C GLY A 29 7.91 2.97 8.62
N PRO A 30 8.11 4.23 9.02
CA PRO A 30 7.05 5.03 9.61
C PRO A 30 5.88 5.24 8.63
N ASP A 31 4.64 5.18 9.11
CA ASP A 31 3.45 5.45 8.30
C ASP A 31 3.57 6.72 7.45
N ARG A 32 4.15 7.78 8.03
CA ARG A 32 4.29 9.07 7.36
C ARG A 32 5.01 8.94 6.00
N SER A 33 6.08 8.15 5.91
CA SER A 33 6.80 7.98 4.64
C SER A 33 5.97 7.20 3.62
N LEU A 34 5.18 6.21 4.09
CA LEU A 34 4.25 5.46 3.26
C LEU A 34 3.17 6.37 2.67
N ILE A 35 2.59 7.25 3.50
CA ILE A 35 1.56 8.21 3.11
C ILE A 35 2.10 9.24 2.13
N GLU A 36 3.26 9.84 2.43
CA GLU A 36 3.91 10.82 1.56
C GLU A 36 4.22 10.21 0.19
N ARG A 37 4.72 8.97 0.17
CA ARG A 37 4.99 8.25 -1.08
C ARG A 37 3.72 7.92 -1.87
N ALA A 38 2.67 7.44 -1.21
CA ALA A 38 1.39 7.14 -1.86
C ALA A 38 0.83 8.39 -2.55
N ARG A 39 0.90 9.55 -1.89
CA ARG A 39 0.45 10.84 -2.44
C ARG A 39 1.34 11.34 -3.57
N ALA A 40 2.67 11.33 -3.37
CA ALA A 40 3.61 11.86 -4.34
C ALA A 40 3.60 11.07 -5.66
N GLU A 41 3.38 9.76 -5.59
CA GLU A 41 3.38 8.87 -6.76
C GLU A 41 1.98 8.54 -7.31
N ASP A 42 0.92 9.13 -6.74
CA ASP A 42 -0.48 8.85 -7.05
C ASP A 42 -0.82 7.34 -7.00
N ARG A 43 -0.49 6.71 -5.87
CA ARG A 43 -0.69 5.28 -5.61
C ARG A 43 -1.83 5.04 -4.64
N ILE A 44 -2.62 4.00 -4.91
CA ILE A 44 -3.59 3.47 -3.95
C ILE A 44 -2.83 2.68 -2.88
N LEU A 45 -2.92 3.13 -1.63
CA LEU A 45 -2.37 2.41 -0.48
C LEU A 45 -3.27 1.22 -0.13
N LEU A 46 -2.69 0.02 -0.12
CA LEU A 46 -3.27 -1.18 0.48
C LEU A 46 -2.57 -1.44 1.81
N THR A 47 -3.36 -1.68 2.86
CA THR A 47 -2.85 -1.99 4.20
C THR A 47 -3.84 -2.87 4.96
N ARG A 48 -3.36 -3.69 5.89
CA ARG A 48 -4.24 -4.35 6.89
C ARG A 48 -4.40 -3.52 8.16
N ASP A 49 -3.58 -2.50 8.33
CA ASP A 49 -3.67 -1.58 9.45
C ASP A 49 -4.88 -0.65 9.27
N LYS A 50 -5.84 -0.80 10.18
CA LYS A 50 -7.09 -0.03 10.19
C LYS A 50 -6.85 1.46 10.47
N GLU A 51 -5.91 1.76 11.36
CA GLU A 51 -5.59 3.14 11.72
C GLU A 51 -4.93 3.85 10.54
N LEU A 52 -3.95 3.20 9.91
CA LEU A 52 -3.30 3.73 8.72
C LEU A 52 -4.31 3.97 7.58
N ALA A 53 -5.18 2.99 7.29
CA ALA A 53 -6.22 3.15 6.27
C ALA A 53 -7.14 4.35 6.55
N SER A 54 -7.52 4.56 7.82
CA SER A 54 -8.38 5.69 8.21
C SER A 54 -7.73 7.06 8.03
N ARG A 55 -6.39 7.14 8.04
CA ARG A 55 -5.61 8.37 7.89
C ARG A 55 -5.33 8.73 6.42
N VAL A 56 -5.56 7.80 5.50
CA VAL A 56 -5.24 7.95 4.07
C VAL A 56 -6.50 7.90 3.23
N PRO A 57 -7.00 9.06 2.75
CA PRO A 57 -8.11 9.11 1.82
C PRO A 57 -7.82 8.28 0.56
N GLY A 58 -8.79 7.47 0.14
CA GLY A 58 -8.66 6.60 -1.04
C GLY A 58 -7.81 5.34 -0.84
N SER A 59 -7.30 5.09 0.37
CA SER A 59 -6.68 3.80 0.69
C SER A 59 -7.73 2.69 0.80
N VAL A 60 -7.27 1.44 0.65
CA VAL A 60 -8.11 0.25 0.80
C VAL A 60 -7.59 -0.59 1.96
N GLN A 61 -8.45 -0.75 2.97
CA GLN A 61 -8.21 -1.68 4.05
C GLN A 61 -8.44 -3.11 3.55
N ILE A 62 -7.41 -3.95 3.60
CA ILE A 62 -7.51 -5.39 3.31
C ILE A 62 -7.89 -6.12 4.59
N ARG A 63 -9.05 -6.77 4.58
CA ARG A 63 -9.53 -7.63 5.68
C ARG A 63 -9.23 -9.09 5.34
N SER A 64 -8.86 -9.87 6.35
CA SER A 64 -8.81 -11.33 6.31
C SER A 64 -10.19 -11.93 6.58
#